data_AF-A0A1M3BJY6-F1
#
_entry.id   AF-A0A1M3BJY6-F1
#
_cell.length_a   1.000
_cell.length_b   1.000
_cell.length_c   1.000
_cell.angle_alpha   90.00
_cell.angle_beta   90.00
_cell.angle_gamma   90.00
#
_symmetry.space_group_name_H-M   'P 1'
#
loop_
_entity.id
_entity.type
_entity.pdbx_description
1 polymer ?
#
loop_
_entity_poly.entity_id
_entity_poly.type
_entity_poly.pdbx_seq_one_letter_code
_entity_poly.pdbx_strand_id
1 'polypeptide(L)'
;MTVPRHTRSQGSIHRHFGALPPDEVTTRDGIPVTTAARAVLDLASDRGEAAAETALREIEYLGIYGPLSIPALLARHPHHHGAPIVARCLQRLNDDPGGRVRSPLEESFLPFLDAHRISRPRLNPWLSVGDDRFQVDCYWPQARLVGELDGFQSHGTRRAISKDHRRDRRLLAASFRVVRITEDQLRIEPSALAADLRSLLPRSRT
;
A
#
# COMPACT_ATOMS: atom_id res chain seq x y z
N MET A 1 2.28 -3.49 28.58
CA MET A 1 1.16 -2.57 28.87
C MET A 1 1.74 -1.16 28.97
N THR A 2 1.52 -0.33 27.95
CA THR A 2 2.07 1.03 27.87
C THR A 2 1.05 1.99 28.45
N VAL A 3 1.44 2.77 29.46
CA VAL A 3 0.55 3.71 30.16
C VAL A 3 0.96 5.16 29.87
N PRO A 4 0.00 6.09 29.71
CA PRO A 4 0.27 7.48 29.34
C PRO A 4 0.84 8.35 30.48
N ARG A 5 1.03 7.79 31.69
CA ARG A 5 1.63 8.52 32.83
C ARG A 5 2.91 7.86 33.30
N HIS A 6 3.91 8.72 33.52
CA HIS A 6 5.14 8.38 34.21
C HIS A 6 4.81 7.73 35.56
N THR A 7 5.13 6.45 35.71
CA THR A 7 4.89 5.68 36.93
C THR A 7 6.21 5.10 37.42
N ARG A 8 6.55 5.28 38.70
CA ARG A 8 7.85 4.80 39.21
C ARG A 8 7.94 3.26 39.12
N SER A 9 9.13 2.74 38.84
CA SER A 9 9.45 1.32 39.05
C SER A 9 9.20 0.96 40.51
N GLN A 10 8.61 -0.20 40.79
CA GLN A 10 8.33 -0.67 42.14
C GLN A 10 8.87 -2.09 42.31
N GLY A 11 9.68 -2.29 43.37
CA GLY A 11 10.29 -3.58 43.66
C GLY A 11 11.11 -4.11 42.49
N SER A 12 10.84 -5.34 42.07
CA SER A 12 11.50 -6.01 40.93
C SER A 12 10.97 -5.60 39.55
N ILE A 13 9.99 -4.69 39.47
CA ILE A 13 9.40 -4.26 38.19
C ILE A 13 10.17 -3.04 37.68
N HIS A 14 11.06 -3.27 36.71
CA HIS A 14 11.75 -2.22 35.97
C HIS A 14 10.88 -1.72 34.81
N ARG A 15 10.42 -0.47 34.90
CA ARG A 15 9.66 0.19 33.82
C ARG A 15 10.62 0.98 32.92
N HIS A 16 10.66 0.63 31.64
CA HIS A 16 11.39 1.37 30.62
C HIS A 16 10.47 2.43 30.00
N PHE A 17 10.94 3.67 29.94
CA PHE A 17 10.24 4.79 29.32
C PHE A 17 10.95 5.17 28.01
N GLY A 18 10.18 5.25 26.93
CA GLY A 18 10.60 5.84 25.67
C GLY A 18 9.51 6.79 25.18
N ALA A 19 9.88 8.02 24.85
CA ALA A 19 8.93 8.95 24.23
C ALA A 19 8.70 8.49 22.78
N LEU A 20 7.44 8.18 22.45
CA LEU A 20 7.06 7.94 21.06
C LEU A 20 6.76 9.29 20.38
N PRO A 21 7.26 9.50 19.15
CA PRO A 21 6.86 10.64 18.33
C PRO A 21 5.33 10.70 18.16
N PRO A 22 4.72 11.89 18.11
CA PRO A 22 3.27 12.04 17.97
C PRO A 22 2.68 11.36 16.71
N ASP A 23 3.46 11.25 15.63
CA ASP A 23 3.08 10.57 14.39
C ASP A 23 3.25 9.03 14.43
N GLU A 24 3.70 8.49 15.56
CA GLU A 24 3.77 7.05 15.87
C GLU A 24 2.69 6.62 16.89
N VAL A 25 1.83 7.55 17.30
CA VAL A 25 0.71 7.34 18.23
C VAL A 25 -0.60 7.77 17.56
N THR A 26 -1.67 7.03 17.82
CA THR A 26 -3.03 7.34 17.40
C THR A 26 -4.01 7.01 18.53
N THR A 27 -5.32 7.15 18.30
CA THR A 27 -6.35 6.83 19.29
C THR A 27 -7.32 5.79 18.75
N ARG A 28 -7.67 4.82 19.58
CA ARG A 28 -8.76 3.86 19.32
C ARG A 28 -9.73 3.90 20.51
N ASP A 29 -11.00 4.19 20.25
CA ASP A 29 -12.03 4.32 21.30
C ASP A 29 -11.64 5.29 22.43
N GLY A 30 -10.94 6.38 22.08
CA GLY A 30 -10.43 7.37 23.04
C GLY A 30 -9.17 6.95 23.81
N ILE A 31 -8.64 5.75 23.54
CA ILE A 31 -7.43 5.22 24.18
C ILE A 31 -6.22 5.47 23.26
N PRO A 32 -5.15 6.12 23.75
CA PRO A 32 -3.90 6.24 23.01
C PRO A 32 -3.27 4.87 22.73
N VAL A 33 -3.00 4.59 21.46
CA VAL A 33 -2.38 3.37 20.94
C VAL A 33 -1.28 3.72 19.94
N THR A 34 -0.40 2.79 19.61
CA THR A 34 0.58 2.99 18.52
C THR A 34 -0.11 3.00 17.16
N THR A 35 0.45 3.70 16.18
CA THR A 35 0.04 3.54 14.78
C THR A 35 0.30 2.11 14.31
N ALA A 36 -0.42 1.66 13.29
CA ALA A 36 -0.25 0.32 12.74
C ALA A 36 1.20 0.08 12.26
N ALA A 37 1.81 1.06 11.60
CA ALA A 37 3.22 1.02 11.18
C ALA A 37 4.17 0.81 12.36
N ARG A 38 3.98 1.55 13.47
CA ARG A 38 4.77 1.37 14.71
C ARG A 38 4.55 -0.01 15.31
N ALA A 39 3.30 -0.47 15.36
CA ALA A 39 2.96 -1.78 15.89
C ALA A 39 3.65 -2.92 15.11
N VAL A 40 3.74 -2.83 13.76
CA VAL A 40 4.50 -3.81 12.97
C VAL A 40 5.98 -3.79 13.33
N LEU A 41 6.58 -2.60 13.47
CA LEU A 41 7.99 -2.47 13.83
C LEU A 41 8.31 -3.09 15.19
N ASP A 42 7.41 -2.88 16.16
CA ASP A 42 7.53 -3.44 17.52
C ASP A 42 7.29 -4.96 17.52
N LEU A 43 6.24 -5.43 16.84
CA LEU A 43 5.95 -6.86 16.69
C LEU A 43 7.07 -7.61 15.99
N ALA A 44 7.68 -7.03 14.96
CA ALA A 44 8.83 -7.62 14.28
C ALA A 44 10.01 -7.80 15.24
N SER A 45 10.23 -6.84 16.14
CA SER A 45 11.28 -6.93 17.15
C SER A 45 11.02 -7.99 18.22
N ASP A 46 9.76 -8.18 18.63
CA ASP A 46 9.38 -9.08 19.73
C ASP A 46 9.07 -10.51 19.26
N ARG A 47 8.43 -10.65 18.10
CA ARG A 47 7.84 -11.90 17.60
C ARG A 47 8.44 -12.39 16.28
N GLY A 48 9.33 -11.60 15.67
CA GLY A 48 10.05 -11.99 14.47
C GLY A 48 9.23 -11.90 13.18
N GLU A 49 9.73 -12.58 12.15
CA GLU A 49 9.31 -12.38 10.76
C GLU A 49 7.86 -12.78 10.46
N ALA A 50 7.40 -13.93 10.95
CA ALA A 50 6.05 -14.40 10.66
C ALA A 50 4.98 -13.43 11.19
N ALA A 51 5.19 -12.88 12.39
CA ALA A 51 4.29 -11.89 12.97
C ALA A 51 4.30 -10.56 12.19
N ALA A 52 5.48 -10.13 11.73
CA ALA A 52 5.61 -8.94 10.91
C ALA A 52 4.89 -9.11 9.56
N GLU A 53 5.03 -10.27 8.92
CA GLU A 53 4.36 -10.58 7.66
C GLU A 53 2.84 -10.62 7.83
N THR A 54 2.32 -11.32 8.84
CA THR A 54 0.87 -11.34 9.13
C THR A 54 0.34 -9.94 9.40
N ALA A 55 1.04 -9.13 10.20
CA ALA A 55 0.60 -7.78 10.53
C ALA A 55 0.61 -6.85 9.30
N LEU A 56 1.61 -6.99 8.41
CA LEU A 56 1.66 -6.24 7.15
C LEU A 56 0.47 -6.59 6.23
N ARG A 57 0.16 -7.90 6.11
CA ARG A 57 -1.01 -8.36 5.35
C ARG A 57 -2.33 -7.86 5.95
N GLU A 58 -2.43 -7.83 7.28
CA GLU A 58 -3.63 -7.34 7.98
C GLU A 58 -3.81 -5.83 7.79
N ILE A 59 -2.73 -5.04 7.84
CA ILE A 59 -2.76 -3.61 7.54
C ILE A 59 -3.27 -3.35 6.13
N GLU A 60 -2.78 -4.12 5.17
CA GLU A 60 -3.21 -4.05 3.77
C GLU A 60 -4.66 -4.49 3.62
N TYR A 61 -5.08 -5.57 4.27
CA TYR A 61 -6.45 -6.08 4.23
C TYR A 61 -7.48 -5.11 4.85
N LEU A 62 -7.12 -4.44 5.94
CA LEU A 62 -8.01 -3.53 6.65
C LEU A 62 -7.91 -2.07 6.17
N GLY A 63 -6.97 -1.75 5.26
CA GLY A 63 -6.71 -0.39 4.81
C GLY A 63 -6.30 0.56 5.94
N ILE A 64 -5.56 0.07 6.95
CA ILE A 64 -5.20 0.87 8.14
C ILE A 64 -3.90 1.64 7.87
N TYR A 65 -4.05 2.89 7.44
CA TYR A 65 -2.93 3.78 7.17
C TYR A 65 -2.79 4.85 8.26
N GLY A 66 -1.54 5.17 8.60
CA GLY A 66 -1.20 6.18 9.59
C GLY A 66 -0.49 7.39 8.98
N PRO A 67 -0.28 8.47 9.76
CA PRO A 67 0.41 9.67 9.28
C PRO A 67 1.88 9.42 8.90
N LEU A 68 2.49 8.36 9.42
CA LEU A 68 3.84 7.94 9.11
C LEU A 68 3.85 6.61 8.36
N SER A 69 4.48 6.61 7.19
CA SER A 69 4.61 5.40 6.38
C SER A 69 5.63 4.41 6.93
N ILE A 70 5.46 3.13 6.62
CA ILE A 70 6.41 2.09 7.02
C ILE A 70 7.83 2.39 6.49
N PRO A 71 8.04 2.77 5.21
CA PRO A 71 9.37 3.14 4.74
C PRO A 71 9.97 4.38 5.42
N ALA A 72 9.17 5.40 5.75
CA ALA A 72 9.64 6.56 6.51
C ALA A 72 9.97 6.20 7.95
N LEU A 73 9.18 5.32 8.57
CA LEU A 73 9.44 4.77 9.90
C LEU A 73 10.76 3.97 9.93
N LEU A 74 11.02 3.13 8.92
CA LEU A 74 12.28 2.39 8.80
C LEU A 74 13.48 3.31 8.62
N ALA A 75 13.34 4.38 7.83
CA ALA A 75 14.39 5.38 7.66
C ALA A 75 14.67 6.17 8.95
N ARG A 76 13.64 6.40 9.77
CA ARG A 76 13.75 7.05 11.08
C ARG A 76 14.41 6.16 12.13
N HIS A 77 14.14 4.86 12.08
CA HIS A 77 14.58 3.88 13.07
C HIS A 77 15.53 2.82 12.47
N PRO A 78 16.67 3.21 11.85
CA PRO A 78 17.53 2.28 11.12
C PRO A 78 18.22 1.24 12.02
N HIS A 79 18.37 1.54 13.30
CA HIS A 79 19.01 0.65 14.29
C HIS A 79 18.01 -0.15 15.12
N HIS A 80 16.71 -0.03 14.84
CA HIS A 80 15.71 -0.80 15.56
C HIS A 80 15.76 -2.28 15.17
N HIS A 81 15.69 -3.18 16.15
CA HIS A 81 15.84 -4.62 15.92
C HIS A 81 14.79 -5.19 14.94
N GLY A 82 13.58 -4.64 14.94
CA GLY A 82 12.53 -5.00 13.99
C GLY A 82 12.71 -4.45 12.57
N ALA A 83 13.50 -3.40 12.37
CA ALA A 83 13.63 -2.72 11.08
C ALA A 83 14.11 -3.62 9.92
N PRO A 84 15.18 -4.42 10.06
CA PRO A 84 15.61 -5.32 8.98
C PRO A 84 14.58 -6.41 8.65
N ILE A 85 13.79 -6.84 9.64
CA ILE A 85 12.75 -7.86 9.47
C ILE A 85 11.60 -7.29 8.65
N VAL A 86 11.07 -6.13 9.03
CA VAL A 86 10.00 -5.44 8.30
C VAL A 86 10.43 -5.12 6.87
N ALA A 87 11.67 -4.65 6.68
CA ALA A 87 12.20 -4.37 5.35
C ALA A 87 12.22 -5.63 4.45
N ARG A 88 12.60 -6.79 5.00
CA ARG A 88 12.58 -8.07 4.27
C ARG A 88 11.17 -8.54 3.94
N CYS A 89 10.23 -8.43 4.89
CA CYS A 89 8.84 -8.79 4.63
C CYS A 89 8.23 -7.91 3.53
N LEU A 90 8.48 -6.60 3.56
CA LEU A 90 8.05 -5.69 2.50
C LEU A 90 8.65 -6.06 1.15
N GLN A 91 9.94 -6.41 1.07
CA GLN A 91 10.55 -6.87 -0.18
C GLN A 91 9.87 -8.13 -0.70
N ARG A 92 9.63 -9.12 0.15
CA ARG A 92 8.94 -10.37 -0.22
C ARG A 92 7.51 -10.15 -0.72
N LEU A 93 6.74 -9.28 -0.06
CA LEU A 93 5.40 -8.90 -0.50
C LEU A 93 5.41 -8.21 -1.88
N ASN A 94 6.48 -7.47 -2.18
CA ASN A 94 6.66 -6.83 -3.49
C ASN A 94 7.17 -7.79 -4.59
N ASP A 95 7.94 -8.81 -4.22
CA ASP A 95 8.64 -9.71 -5.15
C ASP A 95 7.85 -10.99 -5.51
N ASP A 96 6.74 -11.31 -4.85
CA ASP A 96 5.89 -12.48 -5.15
C ASP A 96 4.66 -12.11 -6.02
N PRO A 97 4.70 -12.31 -7.35
CA PRO A 97 3.56 -12.06 -8.23
C PRO A 97 2.47 -13.15 -8.18
N GLY A 98 2.72 -14.31 -7.54
CA GLY A 98 1.79 -15.45 -7.48
C GLY A 98 1.09 -15.62 -6.14
N GLY A 99 1.62 -14.97 -5.09
CA GLY A 99 1.13 -15.01 -3.71
C GLY A 99 0.69 -13.66 -3.16
N ARG A 100 0.45 -12.65 -4.01
CA ARG A 100 -0.36 -11.49 -3.61
C ARG A 100 -1.71 -12.03 -3.14
N VAL A 101 -1.96 -11.97 -1.84
CA VAL A 101 -3.33 -11.88 -1.34
C VAL A 101 -3.92 -10.71 -2.10
N ARG A 102 -4.92 -10.97 -2.95
CA ARG A 102 -5.56 -9.90 -3.72
C ARG A 102 -5.90 -8.79 -2.74
N SER A 103 -5.38 -7.58 -2.96
CA SER A 103 -5.72 -6.48 -2.07
C SER A 103 -7.24 -6.30 -2.08
N PRO A 104 -7.86 -5.81 -1.00
CA PRO A 104 -9.29 -5.51 -0.99
C PRO A 104 -9.70 -4.66 -2.20
N LEU A 105 -8.80 -3.79 -2.68
CA LEU A 105 -8.94 -3.06 -3.94
C LEU A 105 -9.06 -3.99 -5.16
N GLU A 106 -8.17 -4.98 -5.33
CA GLU A 106 -8.28 -5.95 -6.43
C GLU A 106 -9.57 -6.80 -6.37
N GLU A 107 -10.05 -7.14 -5.17
CA GLU A 107 -11.31 -7.88 -4.99
C GLU A 107 -12.55 -7.03 -5.27
N SER A 108 -12.54 -5.76 -4.86
CA SER A 108 -13.66 -4.83 -5.00
C SER A 108 -13.70 -4.11 -6.34
N PHE A 109 -12.58 -4.03 -7.07
CA PHE A 109 -12.50 -3.28 -8.32
C PHE A 109 -13.35 -3.87 -9.46
N LEU A 110 -13.32 -5.18 -9.68
CA LEU A 110 -14.16 -5.80 -10.72
C LEU A 110 -15.67 -5.62 -10.42
N PRO A 111 -16.18 -5.91 -9.21
CA PRO A 111 -17.57 -5.59 -8.84
C PRO A 111 -17.92 -4.12 -9.04
N PHE A 112 -17.00 -3.19 -8.70
CA PHE A 112 -17.18 -1.76 -8.94
C PHE A 112 -17.37 -1.45 -10.44
N LEU A 113 -16.52 -1.99 -11.31
CA LEU A 113 -16.65 -1.77 -12.75
C LEU A 113 -18.00 -2.29 -13.28
N ASP A 114 -18.43 -3.47 -12.82
CA ASP A 114 -19.71 -4.05 -13.22
C ASP A 114 -20.89 -3.18 -12.76
N ALA A 115 -20.90 -2.76 -11.50
CA ALA A 115 -21.95 -1.91 -10.92
C ALA A 115 -22.08 -0.57 -11.67
N HIS A 116 -20.95 -0.01 -12.13
CA HIS A 116 -20.91 1.24 -12.89
C HIS A 116 -21.00 1.05 -14.42
N ARG A 117 -21.21 -0.18 -14.91
CA ARG A 117 -21.27 -0.53 -16.35
C ARG A 117 -20.05 -0.06 -17.14
N ILE A 118 -18.87 -0.15 -16.52
CA ILE A 118 -17.59 0.16 -17.15
C ILE A 118 -17.04 -1.13 -17.76
N SER A 119 -16.47 -1.06 -18.97
CA SER A 119 -15.87 -2.23 -19.62
C SER A 119 -14.80 -2.85 -18.73
N ARG A 120 -14.75 -4.18 -18.60
CA ARG A 120 -13.70 -4.84 -17.82
C ARG A 120 -12.34 -4.75 -18.52
N PRO A 121 -11.24 -4.44 -17.79
CA PRO A 121 -9.90 -4.50 -18.33
C PRO A 121 -9.40 -5.95 -18.45
N ARG A 122 -8.27 -6.12 -19.14
CA ARG A 122 -7.40 -7.28 -18.96
C ARG A 122 -6.61 -7.10 -17.67
N LEU A 123 -6.62 -8.10 -16.79
CA LEU A 123 -5.90 -8.08 -15.52
C LEU A 123 -4.50 -8.67 -15.67
N ASN A 124 -3.52 -8.05 -15.01
CA ASN A 124 -2.10 -8.44 -14.99
C ASN A 124 -1.44 -8.68 -16.38
N PRO A 125 -1.79 -7.98 -17.48
CA PRO A 125 -1.18 -8.25 -18.77
C PRO A 125 0.25 -7.73 -18.88
N TRP A 126 1.04 -8.41 -19.70
CA TRP A 126 2.34 -7.94 -20.14
C TRP A 126 2.22 -7.06 -21.39
N LEU A 127 2.69 -5.82 -21.30
CA LEU A 127 2.79 -4.88 -22.41
C LEU A 127 4.24 -4.79 -22.90
N SER A 128 4.43 -4.86 -24.21
CA SER A 128 5.74 -4.63 -24.85
C SER A 128 5.81 -3.19 -25.36
N VAL A 129 6.86 -2.48 -24.95
CA VAL A 129 7.10 -1.08 -25.31
C VAL A 129 8.55 -0.91 -25.75
N GLY A 130 8.77 -0.90 -27.07
CA GLY A 130 10.11 -1.03 -27.64
C GLY A 130 10.73 -2.38 -27.23
N ASP A 131 11.95 -2.35 -26.72
CA ASP A 131 12.67 -3.53 -26.21
C ASP A 131 12.31 -3.88 -24.75
N ASP A 132 11.53 -3.03 -24.07
CA ASP A 132 11.14 -3.23 -22.68
C ASP A 132 9.78 -3.95 -22.59
N ARG A 133 9.60 -4.79 -21.57
CA ARG A 133 8.33 -5.46 -21.25
C ARG A 133 7.90 -5.14 -19.82
N PHE A 134 6.67 -4.66 -19.67
CA PHE A 134 6.11 -4.23 -18.39
C PHE A 134 4.85 -5.03 -18.08
N GLN A 135 4.70 -5.50 -16.84
CA GLN A 135 3.43 -6.02 -16.35
C GLN A 135 2.64 -4.89 -15.71
N VAL A 136 1.36 -4.78 -16.06
CA VAL A 136 0.43 -3.75 -15.53
C VAL A 136 -0.76 -4.42 -14.87
N ASP A 137 -1.41 -3.77 -13.89
CA ASP A 137 -2.50 -4.41 -13.13
C ASP A 137 -3.79 -4.51 -13.97
N CYS A 138 -4.14 -3.42 -14.65
CA CYS A 138 -5.31 -3.34 -15.52
C CYS A 138 -4.96 -2.72 -16.87
N TYR A 139 -5.53 -3.23 -17.95
CA TYR A 139 -5.38 -2.66 -19.28
C TYR A 139 -6.68 -2.68 -20.09
N TRP A 140 -7.06 -1.53 -20.65
CA TRP A 140 -8.13 -1.39 -21.64
C TRP A 140 -7.54 -1.15 -23.03
N PRO A 141 -7.47 -2.20 -23.88
CA PRO A 141 -6.87 -2.10 -25.22
C PRO A 141 -7.50 -1.04 -26.11
N GLN A 142 -8.83 -0.88 -26.02
CA GLN A 142 -9.60 0.04 -26.84
C GLN A 142 -9.26 1.51 -26.57
N ALA A 143 -8.80 1.81 -25.35
CA ALA A 143 -8.50 3.16 -24.89
C ALA A 143 -6.99 3.43 -24.78
N ARG A 144 -6.15 2.41 -25.02
CA ARG A 144 -4.73 2.37 -24.62
C ARG A 144 -4.52 2.88 -23.18
N LEU A 145 -5.45 2.50 -22.29
CA LEU A 145 -5.47 2.94 -20.90
C LEU A 145 -4.94 1.83 -20.02
N VAL A 146 -3.96 2.15 -19.19
CA VAL A 146 -3.42 1.32 -18.12
C VAL A 146 -4.01 1.82 -16.80
N GLY A 147 -4.60 0.91 -16.03
CA GLY A 147 -4.98 1.16 -14.64
C GLY A 147 -3.97 0.48 -13.73
N GLU A 148 -3.37 1.23 -12.81
CA GLU A 148 -2.55 0.67 -11.74
C GLU A 148 -3.39 0.65 -10.47
N LEU A 149 -3.59 -0.54 -9.91
CA LEU A 149 -4.32 -0.74 -8.67
C LEU A 149 -3.32 -0.54 -7.54
N ASP A 150 -3.12 0.72 -7.19
CA ASP A 150 -2.22 1.08 -6.11
C ASP A 150 -2.97 0.89 -4.79
N GLY A 151 -2.78 -0.28 -4.18
CA GLY A 151 -3.12 -0.51 -2.78
C GLY A 151 -2.17 0.30 -1.89
N PHE A 152 -2.24 1.63 -1.96
CA PHE A 152 -1.47 2.62 -1.19
C PHE A 152 -0.02 2.20 -0.82
N GLN A 153 0.65 1.44 -1.69
CA GLN A 153 2.00 0.91 -1.50
C GLN A 153 2.95 1.60 -2.47
N SER A 154 3.04 2.91 -2.34
CA SER A 154 4.14 3.68 -2.93
C SER A 154 4.66 4.73 -1.97
N HIS A 155 4.94 4.33 -0.72
CA HIS A 155 5.85 5.08 0.12
C HIS A 155 7.29 4.89 -0.35
N GLY A 156 7.62 5.66 -1.40
CA GLY A 156 8.87 5.59 -2.12
C GLY A 156 10.10 5.80 -1.23
N THR A 157 11.02 4.84 -1.27
CA THR A 157 12.44 5.18 -1.20
C THR A 157 12.84 5.83 -2.52
N ARG A 158 13.80 6.77 -2.50
CA ARG A 158 14.31 7.49 -3.70
C ARG A 158 14.66 6.59 -4.90
N ARG A 159 14.95 5.30 -4.65
CA ARG A 159 15.31 4.30 -5.67
C ARG A 159 14.09 3.64 -6.35
N ALA A 160 12.98 3.47 -5.64
CA ALA A 160 11.71 2.98 -6.19
C ALA A 160 11.08 4.03 -7.11
N ILE A 161 11.12 5.30 -6.69
CA ILE A 161 10.70 6.48 -7.46
C ILE A 161 11.43 6.55 -8.82
N SER A 162 12.74 6.26 -8.85
CA SER A 162 13.51 6.33 -10.10
C SER A 162 13.19 5.20 -11.10
N LYS A 163 12.84 3.99 -10.64
CA LYS A 163 12.40 2.90 -11.53
C LYS A 163 11.00 3.15 -12.06
N ASP A 164 10.13 3.67 -11.20
CA ASP A 164 8.76 4.05 -11.54
C ASP A 164 8.73 5.15 -12.62
N HIS A 165 9.57 6.18 -12.47
CA HIS A 165 9.71 7.22 -13.50
C HIS A 165 10.19 6.71 -14.87
N ARG A 166 11.03 5.67 -14.93
CA ARG A 166 11.44 5.10 -16.22
C ARG A 166 10.26 4.38 -16.88
N ARG A 167 9.51 3.58 -16.11
CA ARG A 167 8.32 2.86 -16.58
C ARG A 167 7.26 3.85 -17.07
N ASP A 168 6.93 4.86 -16.27
CA ASP A 168 5.96 5.90 -16.62
C ASP A 168 6.36 6.66 -17.89
N ARG A 169 7.63 7.08 -18.00
CA ARG A 169 8.15 7.76 -19.19
C ARG A 169 8.07 6.88 -20.44
N ARG A 170 8.33 5.58 -20.32
CA ARG A 170 8.27 4.64 -21.46
C ARG A 170 6.82 4.37 -21.88
N LEU A 171 5.91 4.18 -20.94
CA LEU A 171 4.49 4.03 -21.23
C LEU A 171 3.93 5.29 -21.89
N LEU A 172 4.28 6.48 -21.38
CA LEU A 172 3.89 7.76 -21.97
C LEU A 172 4.47 7.95 -23.38
N ALA A 173 5.75 7.66 -23.58
CA ALA A 173 6.40 7.73 -24.90
C ALA A 173 5.77 6.77 -25.92
N ALA A 174 5.16 5.68 -25.46
CA ALA A 174 4.39 4.74 -26.28
C ALA A 174 2.90 5.07 -26.36
N SER A 175 2.50 6.30 -26.00
CA SER A 175 1.12 6.79 -26.07
C SER A 175 0.13 5.94 -25.27
N PHE A 176 0.56 5.36 -24.15
CA PHE A 176 -0.34 4.82 -23.13
C PHE A 176 -0.73 5.93 -22.17
N ARG A 177 -2.01 5.94 -21.78
CA ARG A 177 -2.48 6.73 -20.64
C ARG A 177 -2.43 5.84 -19.41
N VAL A 178 -1.94 6.36 -18.30
CA VAL A 178 -1.86 5.63 -17.03
C VAL A 178 -2.76 6.34 -16.03
N VAL A 179 -3.65 5.61 -15.37
CA VAL A 179 -4.46 6.07 -14.24
C VAL A 179 -4.13 5.23 -13.03
N ARG A 180 -3.80 5.87 -11.91
CA ARG A 180 -3.64 5.19 -10.62
C ARG A 180 -4.96 5.21 -9.90
N ILE A 181 -5.39 4.04 -9.45
CA ILE A 181 -6.65 3.83 -8.76
C ILE A 181 -6.28 3.35 -7.37
N THR A 182 -6.72 4.11 -6.38
CA THR A 182 -6.48 3.81 -4.97
C THR A 182 -7.74 3.26 -4.31
N GLU A 183 -7.55 2.53 -3.21
CA GLU A 183 -8.64 2.03 -2.39
C GLU A 183 -9.54 3.15 -1.85
N ASP A 184 -8.96 4.28 -1.43
CA ASP A 184 -9.71 5.43 -0.95
C ASP A 184 -10.61 6.04 -2.02
N GLN A 185 -10.16 6.13 -3.27
CA GLN A 185 -11.01 6.59 -4.37
C GLN A 185 -12.18 5.64 -4.61
N LEU A 186 -11.95 4.33 -4.47
CA LEU A 186 -12.98 3.33 -4.67
C LEU A 186 -14.00 3.30 -3.52
N ARG A 187 -13.56 3.59 -2.29
CA ARG A 187 -14.39 3.55 -1.07
C ARG A 187 -15.10 4.87 -0.77
N ILE A 188 -14.38 5.99 -0.85
CA ILE A 188 -14.85 7.32 -0.44
C ILE A 188 -15.51 8.05 -1.61
N GLU A 189 -14.97 7.89 -2.82
CA GLU A 189 -15.38 8.66 -4.01
C GLU A 189 -15.75 7.80 -5.23
N PRO A 190 -16.52 6.69 -5.07
CA PRO A 190 -16.77 5.73 -6.17
C PRO A 190 -17.44 6.38 -7.40
N SER A 191 -18.33 7.35 -7.17
CA SER A 191 -19.02 8.03 -8.26
C SER A 191 -18.10 8.95 -9.08
N ALA A 192 -17.15 9.63 -8.42
CA ALA A 192 -16.18 10.49 -9.09
C ALA A 192 -15.19 9.63 -9.89
N LEU A 193 -14.64 8.58 -9.28
CA LEU A 193 -13.78 7.61 -9.97
C LEU A 193 -14.47 6.99 -11.18
N ALA A 194 -15.75 6.62 -11.05
CA ALA A 194 -16.52 6.06 -12.17
C ALA A 194 -16.72 7.09 -13.30
N ALA A 195 -16.92 8.36 -12.98
CA ALA A 195 -17.04 9.43 -13.98
C ALA A 195 -15.70 9.64 -14.72
N ASP A 196 -14.59 9.66 -13.99
CA ASP A 196 -13.25 9.80 -14.57
C ASP A 196 -12.93 8.63 -15.50
N LEU A 197 -13.14 7.39 -15.06
CA LEU A 197 -12.92 6.21 -15.89
C LEU A 197 -13.81 6.20 -17.14
N ARG A 198 -15.07 6.63 -17.03
CA ARG A 198 -15.96 6.79 -18.20
C ARG A 198 -15.47 7.87 -19.16
N SER A 199 -14.85 8.93 -18.67
CA SER A 199 -14.29 9.98 -19.55
C SER A 199 -13.06 9.48 -20.31
N LEU A 200 -12.30 8.56 -19.71
CA LEU A 200 -11.08 8.01 -20.28
C LEU A 200 -11.33 6.85 -21.23
N LEU A 201 -12.43 6.12 -21.05
CA LEU A 201 -12.80 4.96 -21.85
C LEU A 201 -13.75 5.37 -22.99
N PRO A 202 -13.59 4.79 -24.19
CA PRO A 202 -14.55 4.99 -25.26
C PRO A 202 -15.91 4.43 -24.82
N ARG A 203 -17.00 5.12 -25.19
CA ARG A 203 -18.36 4.63 -24.97
C ARG A 203 -18.49 3.23 -25.59
N SER A 204 -18.84 2.24 -24.78
CA SER A 204 -19.18 0.90 -25.26
C SER A 204 -20.25 1.03 -26.34
N ARG A 205 -19.92 0.68 -27.58
CA ARG A 205 -20.93 0.45 -28.61
C ARG A 205 -21.55 -0.91 -28.30
N THR A 206 -22.81 -0.89 -27.89
CA THR A 206 -23.68 -2.05 -27.79
C THR A 206 -23.74 -2.79 -29.12
#